data_AF-A0AAD7R9T9-F1
#
_entry.id   AF-A0AAD7R9T9-F1
#
_cell.length_a   1.000
_cell.length_b   1.000
_cell.length_c   1.000
_cell.angle_alpha   90.00
_cell.angle_beta   90.00
_cell.angle_gamma   90.00
#
_symmetry.space_group_name_H-M   'P 1'
#
loop_
_entity.id
_entity.type
_entity.pdbx_description
1 polymer ?
#
loop_
_entity_poly.entity_id
_entity_poly.type
_entity_poly.pdbx_seq_one_letter_code
_entity_poly.pdbx_strand_id
1 'polypeptide(L)'
;MLIGKDVPWRQIEGMSFGMYSADEIRKLSVKTITNDRFLDNVGNPAASGLYDLALGPADAKEVCATCMQDFNNCPGHLGHIELPLPVYNPLFFDKLYLLVRGSCLSCHMLTCPRAALHLLLQQLRVLEVGALQAVDELEARLSQFLEGNAQASGAEIREVLEDFSERVIREHSDRGCSSAVKHICERKNSLITSFWRVHMVSRKCPACKTGRSQVRKEHNSKLIVMLPAAMCRDKTTDGAPTQG
;
A
#
# COMPACT_ATOMS: atom_id res chain seq x y z
N MET A 1 46.65 29.18 -4.54
CA MET A 1 46.47 27.72 -4.60
C MET A 1 45.01 27.45 -4.90
N LEU A 2 44.74 26.84 -6.05
CA LEU A 2 43.41 26.49 -6.52
C LEU A 2 42.88 25.34 -5.64
N ILE A 3 41.96 25.64 -4.73
CA ILE A 3 41.14 24.60 -4.10
C ILE A 3 40.24 24.09 -5.22
N GLY A 4 40.66 22.96 -5.81
CA GLY A 4 39.93 22.28 -6.87
C GLY A 4 38.53 21.92 -6.39
N LYS A 5 37.54 22.11 -7.28
CA LYS A 5 36.12 21.77 -7.09
C LYS A 5 35.94 20.61 -6.11
N ASP A 6 35.25 20.86 -5.00
CA ASP A 6 34.83 19.83 -4.05
C ASP A 6 34.02 18.76 -4.80
N VAL A 7 34.67 17.65 -5.15
CA VAL A 7 34.00 16.54 -5.81
C VAL A 7 33.29 15.74 -4.73
N PRO A 8 31.96 15.59 -4.76
CA PRO A 8 31.25 14.80 -3.76
C PRO A 8 31.75 13.34 -3.81
N TRP A 9 32.24 12.85 -2.66
CA TRP A 9 32.80 11.49 -2.55
C TRP A 9 31.76 10.40 -2.34
N ARG A 10 30.48 10.77 -2.14
CA ARG A 10 29.36 9.83 -2.04
C ARG A 10 28.56 9.81 -3.33
N GLN A 11 28.25 8.62 -3.81
CA GLN A 11 27.40 8.39 -4.97
C GLN A 11 26.12 7.69 -4.54
N ILE A 12 25.01 8.02 -5.20
CA ILE A 12 23.72 7.37 -4.99
C ILE A 12 23.79 5.99 -5.65
N GLU A 13 23.70 4.92 -4.85
CA GLU A 13 23.76 3.53 -5.34
C GLU A 13 22.41 3.06 -5.90
N GLY A 14 21.30 3.56 -5.34
CA GLY A 14 19.97 3.16 -5.73
C GLY A 14 18.89 4.06 -5.11
N MET A 15 17.65 3.83 -5.54
CA MET A 15 16.48 4.54 -5.07
C MET A 15 15.37 3.54 -4.77
N SER A 16 14.72 3.71 -3.63
CA SER A 16 13.51 3.00 -3.27
C SER A 16 12.31 3.92 -3.40
N PHE A 17 11.15 3.32 -3.71
CA PHE A 17 9.87 4.03 -3.75
C PHE A 17 9.04 3.59 -2.56
N GLY A 18 8.45 4.55 -1.87
CA GLY A 18 7.59 4.32 -0.72
C GLY A 18 6.57 5.43 -0.57
N MET A 19 5.71 5.30 0.42
CA MET A 19 4.75 6.33 0.80
C MET A 19 5.06 6.77 2.22
N TYR A 20 4.99 8.07 2.49
CA TYR A 20 5.06 8.57 3.84
C TYR A 20 3.81 8.17 4.63
N SER A 21 4.02 7.69 5.84
CA SER A 21 3.01 7.62 6.88
C SER A 21 2.66 9.01 7.40
N ALA A 22 1.48 9.16 7.99
CA ALA A 22 1.06 10.42 8.59
C ALA A 22 2.07 10.91 9.65
N ASP A 23 2.65 10.00 10.42
CA ASP A 23 3.64 10.33 11.47
C ASP A 23 4.98 10.79 10.89
N GLU A 24 5.43 10.19 9.77
CA GLU A 24 6.62 10.66 9.06
C GLU A 24 6.42 12.06 8.49
N ILE A 25 5.25 12.36 7.90
CA ILE A 25 4.92 13.70 7.41
C ILE A 25 4.96 14.71 8.55
N ARG A 26 4.34 14.41 9.69
CA ARG A 26 4.33 15.31 10.85
C ARG A 26 5.73 15.54 11.43
N LYS A 27 6.60 14.53 11.42
CA LYS A 27 8.00 14.65 11.86
C LYS A 27 8.86 15.47 10.89
N LEU A 28 8.64 15.33 9.59
CA LEU A 28 9.36 16.09 8.56
C LEU A 28 8.87 17.53 8.43
N SER A 29 7.61 17.77 8.78
CA SER A 29 6.98 19.07 8.66
C SER A 29 7.45 20.03 9.75
N VAL A 30 7.76 21.26 9.36
CA VAL A 30 8.12 22.35 10.29
C VAL A 30 6.92 23.21 10.68
N LYS A 31 5.83 23.15 9.90
CA LYS A 31 4.63 23.96 10.14
C LYS A 31 3.34 23.26 9.70
N THR A 32 2.31 23.33 10.54
CA THR A 32 0.94 23.00 10.14
C THR A 32 0.28 24.22 9.51
N ILE A 33 -0.28 24.04 8.31
CA ILE A 33 -0.95 25.11 7.56
C ILE A 33 -2.45 25.03 7.85
N THR A 34 -2.98 26.13 8.37
CA THR A 34 -4.39 26.24 8.82
C THR A 34 -5.10 27.47 8.27
N ASN A 35 -4.35 28.44 7.75
CA ASN A 35 -4.87 29.68 7.20
C ASN A 35 -4.88 29.60 5.66
N ASP A 36 -6.02 29.91 5.06
CA ASP A 36 -6.20 29.92 3.60
C ASP A 36 -5.69 31.21 2.95
N ARG A 37 -5.48 32.27 3.73
CA ARG A 37 -4.94 33.53 3.24
C ARG A 37 -3.45 33.43 2.97
N PHE A 38 -3.00 33.99 1.85
CA PHE A 38 -1.59 34.08 1.50
C PHE A 38 -0.87 35.22 2.22
N LEU A 39 -1.50 36.41 2.23
CA LEU A 39 -0.96 37.64 2.81
C LEU A 39 -1.92 38.23 3.83
N ASP A 40 -1.37 38.98 4.78
CA ASP A 40 -2.14 39.81 5.72
C ASP A 40 -2.60 41.13 5.07
N ASN A 41 -3.29 41.97 5.84
CA ASN A 41 -3.83 43.25 5.34
C ASN A 41 -2.75 44.28 4.99
N VAL A 42 -1.49 44.07 5.41
CA VAL A 42 -0.36 44.97 5.19
C VAL A 42 0.55 44.43 4.07
N GLY A 43 0.25 43.23 3.55
CA GLY A 43 0.99 42.59 2.46
C GLY A 43 2.12 41.67 2.92
N ASN A 44 2.24 41.38 4.22
CA ASN A 44 3.21 40.39 4.71
C ASN A 44 2.63 38.97 4.59
N PRO A 45 3.48 37.92 4.57
CA PRO A 45 2.99 36.55 4.59
C PRO A 45 2.09 36.26 5.79
N ALA A 46 0.92 35.70 5.53
CA ALA A 46 -0.03 35.38 6.58
C ALA A 46 0.49 34.25 7.47
N ALA A 47 0.39 34.44 8.79
CA ALA A 47 0.76 33.41 9.76
C ALA A 47 -0.05 32.13 9.57
N SER A 48 0.65 30.99 9.60
CA SER A 48 0.12 29.65 9.35
C SER A 48 -0.57 29.50 7.98
N GLY A 49 -0.27 30.40 7.04
CA GLY A 49 -0.71 30.35 5.66
C GLY A 49 0.31 29.67 4.75
N LEU A 50 0.01 29.60 3.45
CA LEU A 50 0.87 28.90 2.48
C LEU A 50 2.22 29.59 2.23
N TYR A 51 2.37 30.86 2.58
CA TYR A 51 3.64 31.62 2.52
C TYR A 51 4.29 31.84 3.89
N ASP A 52 3.88 31.10 4.93
CA ASP A 52 4.50 31.22 6.25
C ASP A 52 6.03 31.07 6.17
N LEU A 53 6.76 32.03 6.75
CA LEU A 53 8.22 32.11 6.67
C LEU A 53 8.95 30.89 7.25
N ALA A 54 8.29 30.05 8.05
CA ALA A 54 8.83 28.76 8.47
C ALA A 54 9.06 27.82 7.27
N LEU A 55 8.27 27.93 6.20
CA LEU A 55 8.44 27.14 4.98
C LEU A 55 9.58 27.66 4.08
N GLY A 56 10.03 28.89 4.33
CA GLY A 56 11.02 29.61 3.53
C GLY A 56 10.49 30.97 3.05
N PRO A 57 11.37 31.96 2.86
CA PRO A 57 10.99 33.28 2.37
C PRO A 57 10.63 33.25 0.88
N ALA A 58 9.67 34.09 0.46
CA ALA A 58 9.33 34.25 -0.95
C ALA A 58 10.05 35.45 -1.60
N ASP A 59 10.55 36.37 -0.78
CA ASP A 59 11.28 37.58 -1.20
C ASP A 59 12.67 37.62 -0.54
N ALA A 60 13.64 38.23 -1.23
CA ALA A 60 15.01 38.45 -0.73
C ALA A 60 15.09 39.36 0.51
N LYS A 61 14.03 40.13 0.81
CA LYS A 61 13.95 40.97 2.03
C LYS A 61 13.51 40.20 3.27
N GLU A 62 13.09 38.95 3.11
CA GLU A 62 12.58 38.10 4.19
C GLU A 62 13.63 37.06 4.60
N VAL A 63 13.48 36.55 5.82
CA VAL A 63 14.36 35.52 6.39
C VAL A 63 13.52 34.33 6.82
N CYS A 64 13.99 33.12 6.52
CA CYS A 64 13.31 31.90 6.93
C CYS A 64 13.25 31.78 8.46
N ALA A 65 12.06 31.55 9.02
CA ALA A 65 11.88 31.37 10.46
C ALA A 65 12.40 30.02 10.99
N THR A 66 12.72 29.07 10.10
CA THR A 66 13.22 27.73 10.47
C THR A 66 14.74 27.63 10.39
N CYS A 67 15.35 27.97 9.25
CA CYS A 67 16.80 27.85 9.08
C CYS A 67 17.56 29.18 9.24
N MET A 68 16.85 30.30 9.43
CA MET A 68 17.43 31.64 9.58
C MET A 68 18.31 32.09 8.40
N GLN A 69 18.06 31.52 7.22
CA GLN A 69 18.73 31.90 5.97
C GLN A 69 17.82 32.80 5.12
N ASP A 70 18.44 33.58 4.24
CA ASP A 70 17.75 34.41 3.26
C ASP A 70 17.17 33.60 2.09
N PHE A 71 16.51 34.28 1.16
CA PHE A 71 15.94 33.68 -0.05
C PHE A 71 16.93 32.89 -0.92
N ASN A 72 18.18 33.36 -1.01
CA ASN A 72 19.15 32.74 -1.91
C ASN A 72 19.74 31.46 -1.33
N ASN A 73 19.78 31.35 0.00
CA ASN A 73 20.47 30.28 0.70
C ASN A 73 19.51 29.28 1.37
N CYS A 74 18.24 29.64 1.58
CA CYS A 74 17.23 28.74 2.12
C CYS A 74 16.86 27.62 1.13
N PRO A 75 16.94 26.33 1.52
CA PRO A 75 16.55 25.21 0.66
C PRO A 75 15.02 25.01 0.58
N GLY A 76 14.25 25.73 1.39
CA GLY A 76 12.83 25.48 1.63
C GLY A 76 12.58 24.36 2.64
N HIS A 77 11.43 24.41 3.31
CA HIS A 77 11.03 23.45 4.32
C HIS A 77 9.61 22.95 4.08
N LEU A 78 9.36 21.69 4.45
CA LEU A 78 8.06 21.07 4.27
C LEU A 78 7.08 21.51 5.37
N GLY A 79 5.85 21.79 4.97
CA GLY A 79 4.70 21.91 5.86
C GLY A 79 3.71 20.77 5.64
N HIS A 80 2.66 20.70 6.46
CA HIS A 80 1.53 19.82 6.21
C HIS A 80 0.19 20.51 6.47
N ILE A 81 -0.85 20.04 5.78
CA ILE A 81 -2.24 20.36 6.08
C ILE A 81 -2.85 19.11 6.74
N GLU A 82 -3.34 19.26 7.97
CA GLU A 82 -4.02 18.18 8.66
C GLU A 82 -5.45 18.09 8.15
N LEU A 83 -5.78 17.00 7.45
CA LEU A 83 -7.14 16.74 6.99
C LEU A 83 -7.98 16.22 8.17
N PRO A 84 -9.18 16.78 8.41
CA PRO A 84 -10.00 16.38 9.56
C PRO A 84 -10.55 14.96 9.43
N LEU A 85 -10.56 14.40 8.21
CA LEU A 85 -11.01 13.05 7.91
C LEU A 85 -10.06 12.38 6.91
N PRO A 86 -9.90 11.05 6.95
CA PRO A 86 -9.13 10.33 5.95
C PRO A 86 -9.78 10.47 4.58
N VAL A 87 -9.00 10.91 3.60
CA VAL A 87 -9.40 11.02 2.19
C VAL A 87 -8.65 9.96 1.39
N TYR A 88 -9.31 9.39 0.39
CA TYR A 88 -8.66 8.45 -0.51
C TYR A 88 -7.57 9.12 -1.31
N ASN A 89 -6.41 8.48 -1.43
CA ASN A 89 -5.41 8.90 -2.40
C ASN A 89 -5.89 8.47 -3.81
N PRO A 90 -6.17 9.43 -4.73
CA PRO A 90 -6.73 9.12 -6.04
C PRO A 90 -5.80 8.25 -6.92
N LEU A 91 -4.48 8.28 -6.69
CA LEU A 91 -3.51 7.47 -7.42
C LEU A 91 -3.62 5.97 -7.10
N PHE A 92 -4.05 5.64 -5.88
CA PHE A 92 -4.20 4.25 -5.41
C PHE A 92 -5.65 3.77 -5.40
N PHE A 93 -6.59 4.62 -5.82
CA PHE A 93 -8.01 4.35 -5.73
C PHE A 93 -8.42 3.06 -6.45
N ASP A 94 -7.81 2.76 -7.60
CA ASP A 94 -8.07 1.52 -8.35
C ASP A 94 -7.64 0.27 -7.59
N LYS A 95 -6.49 0.35 -6.90
CA LYS A 95 -5.97 -0.76 -6.09
C LYS A 95 -6.83 -0.94 -4.84
N LEU A 96 -7.23 0.16 -4.19
CA LEU A 96 -8.17 0.13 -3.08
C LEU A 96 -9.50 -0.51 -3.51
N TYR A 97 -10.07 -0.08 -4.64
CA TYR A 97 -11.30 -0.65 -5.19
C TYR A 97 -11.18 -2.16 -5.41
N LEU A 98 -10.07 -2.62 -6.00
CA LEU A 98 -9.81 -4.03 -6.24
C LEU A 98 -9.76 -4.83 -4.93
N LEU A 99 -9.07 -4.32 -3.91
CA LEU A 99 -8.97 -4.95 -2.59
C LEU A 99 -10.32 -5.01 -1.89
N VAL A 100 -11.06 -3.91 -1.83
CA VAL A 100 -12.39 -3.87 -1.19
C VAL A 100 -13.37 -4.80 -1.89
N ARG A 101 -13.37 -4.83 -3.23
CA ARG A 101 -14.18 -5.74 -4.05
C ARG A 101 -13.77 -7.22 -3.87
N GLY A 102 -12.51 -7.47 -3.56
CA GLY A 102 -11.95 -8.79 -3.32
C GLY A 102 -12.12 -9.31 -1.89
N SER A 103 -12.52 -8.46 -0.96
CA SER A 103 -12.69 -8.80 0.45
C SER A 103 -14.14 -9.11 0.79
N CYS A 104 -14.33 -10.08 1.69
CA CYS A 104 -15.62 -10.32 2.30
C CYS A 104 -15.81 -9.34 3.46
N LEU A 105 -16.84 -8.48 3.40
CA LEU A 105 -17.12 -7.50 4.44
C LEU A 105 -17.78 -8.08 5.70
N SER A 106 -17.99 -9.40 5.74
CA SER A 106 -18.55 -10.13 6.89
C SER A 106 -17.47 -10.83 7.71
N CYS A 107 -16.54 -11.54 7.07
CA CYS A 107 -15.45 -12.24 7.77
C CYS A 107 -14.07 -11.61 7.57
N HIS A 108 -13.98 -10.50 6.83
CA HIS A 108 -12.75 -9.75 6.56
C HIS A 108 -11.65 -10.53 5.81
N MET A 109 -11.98 -11.67 5.23
CA MET A 109 -11.06 -12.47 4.41
C MET A 109 -11.25 -12.21 2.91
N LEU A 110 -10.21 -12.45 2.12
CA LEU A 110 -10.31 -12.44 0.66
C LEU A 110 -11.27 -13.53 0.15
N THR A 111 -12.03 -13.22 -0.89
CA THR A 111 -13.05 -14.09 -1.48
C THR A 111 -12.47 -15.08 -2.49
N CYS A 112 -11.34 -15.71 -2.15
CA CYS A 112 -10.69 -16.76 -2.94
C CYS A 112 -10.52 -18.05 -2.12
N PRO A 113 -10.33 -19.21 -2.79
CA PRO A 113 -9.93 -20.44 -2.12
C PRO A 113 -8.58 -20.29 -1.40
N ARG A 114 -8.42 -20.97 -0.27
CA ARG A 114 -7.16 -20.94 0.51
C ARG A 114 -5.99 -21.51 -0.27
N ALA A 115 -6.22 -22.61 -1.00
CA ALA A 115 -5.21 -23.24 -1.84
C ALA A 115 -4.60 -22.26 -2.84
N ALA A 116 -5.43 -21.53 -3.59
CA ALA A 116 -4.99 -20.54 -4.56
C ALA A 116 -4.24 -19.35 -3.91
N LEU A 117 -4.66 -18.93 -2.72
CA LEU A 117 -3.99 -17.84 -2.00
C LEU A 117 -2.59 -18.26 -1.53
N HIS A 118 -2.47 -19.43 -0.90
CA HIS A 118 -1.17 -19.93 -0.44
C HIS A 118 -0.23 -20.22 -1.62
N LEU A 119 -0.76 -20.77 -2.72
CA LEU A 119 0.01 -20.96 -3.95
C LEU A 119 0.58 -19.63 -4.47
N LEU A 120 -0.28 -18.62 -4.68
CA LEU A 120 0.18 -17.33 -5.20
C LEU A 120 1.23 -16.70 -4.27
N LEU A 121 1.03 -16.76 -2.96
CA LEU A 121 2.00 -16.19 -2.00
C LEU A 121 3.37 -16.85 -2.12
N GLN A 122 3.43 -18.18 -2.15
CA GLN A 122 4.72 -18.87 -2.28
C GLN A 122 5.33 -18.68 -3.67
N GLN A 123 4.53 -18.65 -4.74
CA GLN A 123 5.00 -18.34 -6.09
C GLN A 123 5.64 -16.93 -6.16
N LEU A 124 5.04 -15.95 -5.50
CA LEU A 124 5.61 -14.60 -5.43
C LEU A 124 6.91 -14.57 -4.61
N ARG A 125 7.00 -15.31 -3.50
CA ARG A 125 8.22 -15.38 -2.68
C ARG A 125 9.39 -16.04 -3.42
N VAL A 126 9.17 -17.15 -4.13
CA VAL A 126 10.25 -17.77 -4.92
C VAL A 126 10.65 -16.92 -6.13
N LEU A 127 9.73 -16.12 -6.67
CA LEU A 127 10.05 -15.14 -7.72
C LEU A 127 10.94 -14.00 -7.24
N GLU A 128 10.87 -13.61 -5.96
CA GLU A 128 11.72 -12.56 -5.39
C GLU A 128 13.21 -12.94 -5.41
N VAL A 129 13.51 -14.24 -5.29
CA VAL A 129 14.88 -14.78 -5.45
C VAL A 129 15.21 -15.19 -6.89
N GLY A 130 14.31 -14.92 -7.85
CA GLY A 130 14.51 -15.23 -9.27
C GLY A 130 14.32 -16.70 -9.66
N ALA A 131 13.80 -17.54 -8.77
CA ALA A 131 13.61 -18.97 -9.01
C ALA A 131 12.35 -19.23 -9.85
N LEU A 132 12.44 -19.00 -11.16
CA LEU A 132 11.30 -19.17 -12.09
C LEU A 132 10.79 -20.61 -12.16
N GLN A 133 11.67 -21.61 -12.14
CA GLN A 133 11.29 -23.03 -12.19
C GLN A 133 10.44 -23.42 -10.97
N ALA A 134 10.81 -22.90 -9.79
CA ALA A 134 10.10 -23.17 -8.55
C ALA A 134 8.63 -22.70 -8.58
N VAL A 135 8.28 -21.71 -9.41
CA VAL A 135 6.89 -21.23 -9.57
C VAL A 135 5.98 -22.32 -10.13
N ASP A 136 6.46 -23.04 -11.14
CA ASP A 136 5.70 -24.08 -11.82
C ASP A 136 5.73 -25.38 -10.98
N GLU A 137 6.84 -25.65 -10.29
CA GLU A 137 6.95 -26.77 -9.35
C GLU A 137 5.98 -26.63 -8.16
N LEU A 138 5.78 -25.42 -7.64
CA LEU A 138 4.78 -25.15 -6.60
C LEU A 138 3.36 -25.53 -7.04
N GLU A 139 3.01 -25.26 -8.30
CA GLU A 139 1.70 -25.61 -8.86
C GLU A 139 1.54 -27.13 -9.04
N ALA A 140 2.57 -27.80 -9.55
CA ALA A 140 2.60 -29.26 -9.67
C ALA A 140 2.48 -29.92 -8.28
N ARG A 141 3.21 -29.40 -7.29
CA ARG A 141 3.22 -29.95 -5.93
C ARG A 141 1.89 -29.77 -5.22
N LEU A 142 1.24 -28.61 -5.40
CA LEU A 142 -0.11 -28.42 -4.88
C LEU A 142 -1.10 -29.41 -5.52
N SER A 143 -1.04 -29.60 -6.83
CA SER A 143 -1.92 -30.53 -7.55
C SER A 143 -1.76 -31.96 -7.00
N GLN A 144 -0.52 -32.44 -6.92
CA GLN A 144 -0.21 -33.76 -6.37
C GLN A 144 -0.67 -33.92 -4.91
N PHE A 145 -0.48 -32.89 -4.08
CA PHE A 145 -0.90 -32.94 -2.68
C PHE A 145 -2.43 -33.03 -2.53
N LEU A 146 -3.17 -32.28 -3.35
CA LEU A 146 -4.64 -32.28 -3.32
C LEU A 146 -5.25 -33.57 -3.90
N GLU A 147 -4.57 -34.23 -4.85
CA GLU A 147 -4.98 -35.56 -5.34
C GLU A 147 -4.92 -36.62 -4.22
N GLY A 148 -3.90 -36.56 -3.37
CA GLY A 148 -3.78 -37.44 -2.20
C GLY A 148 -4.65 -37.01 -1.00
N ASN A 149 -5.00 -35.72 -0.91
CA ASN A 149 -5.65 -35.13 0.26
C ASN A 149 -6.77 -34.15 -0.14
N ALA A 150 -7.88 -34.68 -0.67
CA ALA A 150 -8.98 -33.85 -1.18
C ALA A 150 -9.64 -32.93 -0.14
N GLN A 151 -9.51 -33.23 1.16
CA GLN A 151 -10.04 -32.43 2.28
C GLN A 151 -8.97 -31.68 3.06
N ALA A 152 -7.79 -31.47 2.47
CA ALA A 152 -6.71 -30.75 3.13
C ALA A 152 -7.16 -29.37 3.60
N SER A 153 -6.85 -29.06 4.85
CA SER A 153 -7.08 -27.77 5.46
C SER A 153 -6.16 -26.71 4.85
N GLY A 154 -6.54 -25.43 5.00
CA GLY A 154 -5.68 -24.34 4.55
C GLY A 154 -4.31 -24.31 5.25
N ALA A 155 -4.22 -24.82 6.49
CA ALA A 155 -2.98 -24.88 7.24
C ALA A 155 -2.02 -25.93 6.67
N GLU A 156 -2.52 -27.12 6.35
CA GLU A 156 -1.74 -28.21 5.74
C GLU A 156 -1.21 -27.79 4.36
N ILE A 157 -2.07 -27.18 3.54
CA ILE A 157 -1.66 -26.67 2.22
C ILE A 157 -0.55 -25.62 2.36
N ARG A 158 -0.71 -24.71 3.32
CA ARG A 158 0.30 -23.68 3.58
C ARG A 158 1.63 -24.30 3.97
N GLU A 159 1.64 -25.24 4.92
CA GLU A 159 2.84 -25.89 5.44
C GLU A 159 3.63 -26.59 4.32
N VAL A 160 2.95 -27.37 3.48
CA VAL A 160 3.60 -28.09 2.36
C VAL A 160 4.25 -27.14 1.35
N LEU A 161 3.60 -26.02 1.05
CA LEU A 161 4.13 -25.04 0.10
C LEU A 161 5.23 -24.17 0.73
N GLU A 162 5.10 -23.82 2.00
CA GLU A 162 6.10 -23.05 2.75
C GLU A 162 7.40 -23.84 2.87
N ASP A 163 7.35 -25.11 3.28
CA ASP A 163 8.51 -25.99 3.39
C ASP A 163 9.30 -26.10 2.07
N PHE A 164 8.61 -26.19 0.93
CA PHE A 164 9.28 -26.15 -0.38
C PHE A 164 9.88 -24.78 -0.69
N SER A 165 9.11 -23.71 -0.50
CA SER A 165 9.58 -22.35 -0.78
C SER A 165 10.81 -21.96 0.03
N GLU A 166 10.86 -22.35 1.30
CA GLU A 166 11.98 -22.03 2.21
C GLU A 166 13.26 -22.73 1.79
N ARG A 167 13.18 -23.99 1.32
CA ARG A 167 14.33 -24.69 0.72
C ARG A 167 14.87 -23.95 -0.48
N VAL A 168 14.00 -23.59 -1.42
CA VAL A 168 14.38 -22.88 -2.66
C VAL A 168 15.02 -21.52 -2.34
N ILE A 169 14.39 -20.75 -1.44
CA ILE A 169 14.89 -19.42 -1.05
C ILE A 169 16.28 -19.54 -0.42
N ARG A 170 16.50 -20.51 0.48
CA ARG A 170 17.80 -20.73 1.10
C ARG A 170 18.88 -21.08 0.08
N GLU A 171 18.58 -21.93 -0.90
CA GLU A 171 19.54 -22.31 -1.95
C GLU A 171 19.90 -21.16 -2.92
N HIS A 172 19.00 -20.19 -3.09
CA HIS A 172 19.20 -19.05 -3.98
C HIS A 172 19.79 -17.82 -3.29
N SER A 173 19.58 -17.66 -1.97
CA SER A 173 20.12 -16.54 -1.19
C SER A 173 21.66 -16.49 -1.26
N ASP A 174 22.32 -17.64 -1.38
CA ASP A 174 23.79 -17.74 -1.45
C ASP A 174 24.36 -17.29 -2.80
N ARG A 175 23.52 -17.09 -3.83
CA ARG A 175 23.95 -16.78 -5.20
C ARG A 175 23.98 -15.27 -5.55
N GLY A 176 23.66 -14.41 -4.59
CA GLY A 176 23.65 -12.95 -4.77
C GLY A 176 22.31 -12.39 -5.29
N CYS A 177 22.08 -11.10 -5.02
CA CYS A 177 20.80 -10.41 -5.24
C CYS A 177 20.25 -10.58 -6.66
N SER A 178 19.10 -11.25 -6.79
CA SER A 178 18.34 -11.32 -8.04
C SER A 178 17.79 -9.94 -8.38
N SER A 179 18.49 -9.20 -9.25
CA SER A 179 17.93 -7.97 -9.84
C SER A 179 16.57 -8.26 -10.50
N ALA A 180 15.65 -7.30 -10.49
CA ALA A 180 14.35 -7.42 -11.13
C ALA A 180 14.49 -7.48 -12.67
N VAL A 181 14.82 -8.65 -13.21
CA VAL A 181 14.90 -8.90 -14.65
C VAL A 181 13.50 -8.77 -15.25
N LYS A 182 13.38 -8.16 -16.43
CA LYS A 182 12.11 -7.95 -17.14
C LYS A 182 11.18 -9.17 -17.12
N HIS A 183 11.72 -10.35 -17.37
CA HIS A 183 10.98 -11.61 -17.38
C HIS A 183 10.36 -11.96 -16.01
N ILE A 184 11.06 -11.69 -14.89
CA ILE A 184 10.54 -11.90 -13.53
C ILE A 184 9.35 -10.97 -13.28
N CYS A 185 9.47 -9.69 -13.66
CA CYS A 185 8.39 -8.71 -13.54
C CYS A 185 7.16 -9.09 -14.37
N GLU A 186 7.36 -9.54 -15.61
CA GLU A 186 6.28 -10.02 -16.48
C GLU A 186 5.59 -11.26 -15.88
N ARG A 187 6.37 -12.23 -15.39
CA ARG A 187 5.82 -13.44 -14.74
C ARG A 187 5.01 -13.09 -13.49
N LYS A 188 5.54 -12.21 -12.63
CA LYS A 188 4.83 -11.69 -11.43
C LYS A 188 3.49 -11.05 -11.81
N ASN A 189 3.50 -10.14 -12.79
CA ASN A 189 2.29 -9.46 -13.24
C ASN A 189 1.27 -10.42 -13.85
N SER A 190 1.73 -11.42 -14.61
CA SER A 190 0.89 -12.47 -15.17
C SER A 190 0.23 -13.32 -14.09
N LEU A 191 0.97 -13.76 -13.07
CA LEU A 191 0.43 -14.53 -11.95
C LEU A 191 -0.66 -13.76 -11.20
N ILE A 192 -0.38 -12.50 -10.84
CA ILE A 192 -1.34 -11.63 -10.15
C ILE A 192 -2.60 -11.47 -11.01
N THR A 193 -2.45 -11.13 -12.28
CA THR A 193 -3.59 -10.93 -13.20
C THR A 193 -4.42 -12.20 -13.34
N SER A 194 -3.77 -13.35 -13.51
CA SER A 194 -4.45 -14.64 -13.60
C SER A 194 -5.21 -14.99 -12.32
N PHE A 195 -4.59 -14.78 -11.16
CA PHE A 195 -5.23 -15.02 -9.86
C PHE A 195 -6.51 -14.20 -9.68
N TRP A 196 -6.46 -12.90 -9.97
CA TRP A 196 -7.64 -12.04 -9.87
C TRP A 196 -8.75 -12.45 -10.85
N ARG A 197 -8.38 -12.86 -12.07
CA ARG A 197 -9.33 -13.31 -13.09
C ARG A 197 -10.00 -14.63 -12.73
N VAL A 198 -9.26 -15.59 -12.17
CA VAL A 198 -9.74 -16.96 -11.95
C VAL A 198 -10.35 -17.14 -10.56
N HIS A 199 -9.73 -16.61 -9.51
CA HIS A 199 -10.09 -16.95 -8.13
C HIS A 199 -10.94 -15.90 -7.41
N MET A 200 -10.96 -14.64 -7.89
CA MET A 200 -11.67 -13.52 -7.21
C MET A 200 -13.06 -13.24 -7.79
N VAL A 201 -13.65 -14.23 -8.46
CA VAL A 201 -14.96 -14.15 -9.14
C VAL A 201 -16.11 -14.76 -8.36
N SER A 202 -15.83 -15.42 -7.22
CA SER A 202 -16.87 -16.12 -6.44
C SER A 202 -18.01 -15.20 -6.02
N ARG A 203 -19.26 -15.71 -6.12
CA ARG A 203 -20.47 -15.01 -5.68
C ARG A 203 -20.72 -15.10 -4.18
N LYS A 204 -20.13 -16.10 -3.52
CA LYS A 204 -20.20 -16.32 -2.07
C LYS A 204 -18.79 -16.42 -1.50
N CYS A 205 -18.60 -15.96 -0.26
CA CYS A 205 -17.32 -16.10 0.41
C CYS A 205 -16.98 -17.60 0.61
N PRO A 206 -15.81 -18.08 0.16
CA PRO A 206 -15.42 -19.47 0.40
C PRO A 206 -15.30 -19.83 1.88
N ALA A 207 -14.97 -18.85 2.74
CA ALA A 207 -14.79 -19.03 4.18
C ALA A 207 -16.12 -19.03 4.95
N CYS A 208 -16.88 -17.93 4.94
CA CYS A 208 -18.11 -17.80 5.75
C CYS A 208 -19.41 -18.04 4.97
N LYS A 209 -19.34 -18.31 3.65
CA LYS A 209 -20.48 -18.54 2.76
C LYS A 209 -21.44 -17.35 2.57
N THR A 210 -21.22 -16.22 3.26
CA THR A 210 -21.96 -14.97 3.04
C THR A 210 -21.89 -14.53 1.57
N GLY A 211 -22.99 -13.97 1.06
CA GLY A 211 -23.04 -13.41 -0.28
C GLY A 211 -22.01 -12.29 -0.48
N ARG A 212 -21.52 -12.12 -1.70
CA ARG A 212 -20.57 -11.06 -2.03
C ARG A 212 -21.24 -9.69 -2.00
N SER A 213 -20.65 -8.74 -1.28
CA SER A 213 -21.06 -7.33 -1.34
C SER A 213 -20.77 -6.75 -2.72
N GLN A 214 -21.72 -6.02 -3.30
CA GLN A 214 -21.52 -5.37 -4.59
C GLN A 214 -20.83 -4.01 -4.37
N VAL A 215 -19.60 -3.89 -4.86
CA VAL A 215 -18.80 -2.67 -4.76
C VAL A 215 -18.75 -2.00 -6.14
N ARG A 216 -19.26 -0.77 -6.22
CA ARG A 216 -19.17 0.10 -7.39
C ARG A 216 -18.28 1.30 -7.05
N LYS A 217 -17.58 1.84 -8.04
CA LYS A 217 -16.85 3.09 -7.91
C LYS A 217 -17.45 4.16 -8.81
N GLU A 218 -17.47 5.40 -8.33
CA GLU A 218 -17.71 6.58 -9.15
C GLU A 218 -16.39 7.35 -9.23
N HIS A 219 -15.84 7.47 -10.45
CA HIS A 219 -14.54 8.07 -10.71
C HIS A 219 -13.43 7.48 -9.82
N ASN A 220 -12.57 8.33 -9.26
CA ASN A 220 -11.55 7.96 -8.28
C ASN A 220 -11.80 8.67 -6.94
N SER A 221 -13.07 8.86 -6.57
CA SER A 221 -13.46 9.64 -5.38
C SER A 221 -14.53 9.00 -4.50
N LYS A 222 -15.36 8.09 -5.01
CA LYS A 222 -16.42 7.45 -4.22
C LYS A 222 -16.50 5.93 -4.43
N LEU A 223 -16.65 5.20 -3.34
CA LEU A 223 -17.01 3.77 -3.31
C LEU A 223 -18.45 3.62 -2.80
N ILE A 224 -19.27 2.92 -3.58
CA ILE A 224 -20.64 2.56 -3.21
C ILE A 224 -20.66 1.08 -2.92
N VAL A 225 -21.02 0.72 -1.69
CA VAL A 225 -21.07 -0.68 -1.23
C VAL A 225 -22.53 -1.04 -0.96
N MET A 226 -23.03 -2.02 -1.70
CA MET A 226 -24.33 -2.64 -1.43
C MET A 226 -24.09 -3.97 -0.71
N LEU A 227 -24.53 -4.03 0.55
CA LEU A 227 -24.42 -5.23 1.37
C LEU A 227 -25.53 -6.24 1.02
N PRO A 228 -25.27 -7.55 1.08
CA PRO A 228 -26.31 -8.57 0.96
C PRO A 228 -27.33 -8.44 2.09
N ALA A 229 -28.61 -8.72 1.82
CA ALA A 229 -29.69 -8.65 2.81
C ALA A 229 -29.41 -9.47 4.09
N ALA A 230 -28.66 -10.57 3.99
CA ALA A 230 -28.25 -11.38 5.13
C ALA A 230 -27.36 -10.64 6.14
N MET A 231 -26.64 -9.59 5.71
CA MET A 231 -25.76 -8.80 6.58
C MET A 231 -26.48 -7.61 7.26
N CYS A 232 -27.67 -7.23 6.80
CA CYS A 232 -28.40 -6.06 7.34
C CYS A 232 -29.25 -6.38 8.58
N ARG A 233 -29.28 -7.64 9.06
CA ARG A 233 -30.19 -8.06 10.14
C ARG A 233 -29.70 -7.77 11.57
N ASP A 234 -28.48 -7.31 11.76
CA ASP A 234 -27.86 -7.14 13.10
C ASP A 234 -27.83 -5.69 13.66
N LYS A 235 -28.64 -4.75 13.14
CA LYS A 235 -28.58 -3.33 13.58
C LYS A 235 -29.86 -2.73 14.16
N THR A 236 -30.84 -3.55 14.58
CA THR A 236 -32.10 -3.04 15.20
C THR A 236 -32.22 -3.28 16.71
N THR A 237 -31.16 -3.71 17.39
CA THR A 237 -31.13 -3.75 18.86
C THR A 237 -29.89 -3.02 19.35
N ASP A 238 -30.01 -1.71 19.54
CA ASP A 238 -29.38 -0.99 20.66
C ASP A 238 -29.69 0.51 20.55
N GLY A 239 -30.29 1.06 21.60
CA GLY A 239 -30.45 2.51 21.78
C GLY A 239 -31.81 3.00 22.24
N ALA A 240 -32.43 2.40 23.26
CA ALA A 240 -33.37 3.14 24.10
C ALA A 240 -32.55 3.97 25.12
N PRO A 241 -32.80 5.29 25.27
CA PRO A 241 -32.08 6.09 26.25
C PRO A 241 -32.65 5.84 27.65
N THR A 242 -31.86 5.20 28.52
CA THR A 242 -32.11 5.21 29.96
C THR A 242 -31.77 6.60 30.51
N GLN A 243 -32.81 7.31 30.96
CA GLN A 243 -32.71 8.47 31.84
C GLN A 243 -32.20 8.01 33.21
N GLY A 244 -31.23 8.75 33.76
CA GLY A 244 -30.70 8.64 35.11
C GLY A 244 -29.86 9.87 35.40
#